data_AF-A0ABC8UGD2-F1
#
_entry.id   AF-A0ABC8UGD2-F1
#
_cell.length_a   1.000
_cell.length_b   1.000
_cell.length_c   1.000
_cell.angle_alpha   90.00
_cell.angle_beta   90.00
_cell.angle_gamma   90.00
#
_symmetry.space_group_name_H-M   'P 1'
#
loop_
_entity.id
_entity.type
_entity.pdbx_description
1 polymer ?
#
loop_
_entity_poly.entity_id
_entity_poly.type
_entity_poly.pdbx_seq_one_letter_code
_entity_poly.pdbx_strand_id
1 'polypeptide(L)' 'MVKLKWGMEYKGYLVSVDSYMNLQLANAEEYIDGQFTGSLGEILIRCNNVLYLRGVPEDEEIEEADQD' A
#
# COMPACT_ATOMS: atom_id res chain seq x y z
N MET A 1 1.11 1.89 -4.07
CA MET A 1 2.01 2.09 -2.90
C MET A 1 1.97 3.55 -2.48
N VAL A 2 1.79 3.81 -1.19
CA VAL A 2 1.76 5.15 -0.58
C VAL A 2 2.91 5.23 0.40
N LYS A 3 3.79 6.22 0.27
CA LYS A 3 4.86 6.47 1.24
C LYS A 3 4.47 7.64 2.14
N LEU A 4 4.61 7.46 3.45
CA LEU A 4 4.41 8.53 4.43
C LEU A 4 5.69 9.34 4.63
N LYS A 5 5.53 10.57 5.13
CA LYS A 5 6.63 11.50 5.46
C LYS A 5 7.70 10.91 6.38
N TRP A 6 7.31 9.92 7.18
CA TRP A 6 8.14 9.32 8.22
C TRP A 6 8.78 7.98 7.79
N GLY A 7 8.66 7.61 6.51
CA GLY A 7 9.35 6.43 5.96
C GLY A 7 8.46 5.19 5.81
N MET A 8 7.37 5.07 6.59
CA MET A 8 6.39 3.98 6.48
C MET A 8 5.78 3.92 5.07
N GLU A 9 5.59 2.72 4.57
CA GLU A 9 5.01 2.46 3.26
C GLU A 9 3.77 1.57 3.40
N TYR A 10 2.72 1.93 2.67
CA TYR A 10 1.49 1.16 2.59
C TYR A 10 1.27 0.69 1.16
N LYS A 11 1.13 -0.63 0.98
CA LYS A 11 0.72 -1.23 -0.31
C LYS A 11 -0.70 -1.73 -0.17
N GLY A 12 -1.51 -1.56 -1.19
CA GLY A 12 -2.93 -1.91 -1.17
C GLY A 12 -3.64 -1.34 -2.39
N TYR A 13 -4.89 -1.73 -2.56
CA TYR A 13 -5.75 -1.25 -3.64
C TYR A 13 -6.33 0.12 -3.28
N LEU A 14 -6.12 1.11 -4.13
CA LEU A 14 -6.70 2.43 -3.94
C LEU A 14 -8.20 2.38 -4.27
N VAL A 15 -9.04 2.47 -3.24
CA VAL A 15 -10.50 2.37 -3.37
C VAL A 15 -11.10 3.72 -3.73
N SER A 16 -10.72 4.77 -2.98
CA SER A 16 -11.25 6.11 -3.18
C SER A 16 -10.27 7.17 -2.70
N VAL A 17 -10.48 8.39 -3.21
CA VAL A 17 -9.75 9.60 -2.81
C VAL A 17 -10.72 10.78 -2.73
N ASP A 18 -10.40 11.76 -1.90
CA ASP A 18 -11.11 13.05 -1.86
C ASP A 18 -10.25 14.21 -2.42
N SER A 19 -10.83 15.42 -2.48
CA SER A 19 -10.14 16.62 -2.97
C SER A 19 -8.96 17.07 -2.11
N TYR A 20 -8.88 16.59 -0.86
CA TYR A 20 -7.75 16.86 0.02
C TYR A 20 -6.65 15.81 -0.11
N MET A 21 -6.87 14.75 -0.90
CA MET A 21 -6.02 13.56 -1.01
C MET A 21 -5.96 12.73 0.28
N ASN A 22 -7.06 12.64 1.02
CA ASN A 22 -7.24 11.50 1.92
C ASN A 22 -7.45 10.24 1.06
N LEU A 23 -6.83 9.12 1.45
CA LEU A 23 -6.77 7.90 0.63
C LEU A 23 -7.41 6.74 1.38
N GLN A 24 -8.37 6.07 0.75
CA GLN A 24 -8.90 4.80 1.23
C GLN A 24 -8.17 3.65 0.52
N LEU A 25 -7.52 2.78 1.28
CA LEU A 25 -6.86 1.58 0.76
C LEU A 25 -7.56 0.32 1.27
N ALA A 26 -7.79 -0.64 0.38
CA ALA A 26 -8.21 -2.00 0.70
C ALA A 26 -7.04 -2.98 0.59
N ASN A 27 -7.12 -4.09 1.33
CA ASN A 27 -6.05 -5.10 1.46
C ASN A 27 -4.68 -4.44 1.73
N ALA A 28 -4.67 -3.46 2.62
CA ALA A 28 -3.49 -2.69 2.95
C ALA A 28 -2.50 -3.54 3.75
N GLU A 29 -1.24 -3.46 3.36
CA GLU A 29 -0.08 -4.05 4.01
C GLU A 29 0.86 -2.92 4.41
N GLU A 30 1.43 -3.02 5.61
CA GLU A 30 2.42 -2.09 6.11
C GLU A 30 3.84 -2.62 5.90
N TYR A 31 4.70 -1.69 5.49
CA TYR A 31 6.12 -1.91 5.32
C TYR A 31 6.90 -0.82 6.07
N ILE A 32 7.82 -1.25 6.93
CA ILE A 32 8.76 -0.37 7.65
C ILE A 32 10.17 -0.76 7.20
N ASP A 33 10.95 0.21 6.74
CA ASP A 33 12.30 -0.02 6.19
C ASP A 33 12.34 -1.10 5.09
N GLY A 34 11.27 -1.18 4.29
CA GLY A 34 11.11 -2.15 3.20
C GLY A 34 10.71 -3.56 3.64
N GLN A 35 10.58 -3.81 4.95
CA GLN A 35 10.15 -5.10 5.49
C GLN A 35 8.67 -5.11 5.77
N PHE A 36 7.99 -6.19 5.38
CA PHE A 36 6.58 -6.42 5.71
C PHE A 36 6.42 -6.52 7.23
N THR A 37 5.54 -5.68 7.80
CA THR A 37 5.23 -5.68 9.23
C THR A 37 3.87 -6.29 9.55
N GLY A 38 2.93 -6.21 8.60
CA GLY A 38 1.62 -6.84 8.77
C GLY A 38 0.56 -6.38 7.78
N SER A 39 -0.55 -7.11 7.76
CA SER A 39 -1.75 -6.75 7.02
C SER A 39 -2.69 -5.92 7.91
N LEU A 40 -3.15 -4.79 7.37
CA LEU A 40 -4.04 -3.84 8.02
C LEU A 40 -5.48 -3.90 7.48
N GLY A 41 -5.70 -4.53 6.33
CA GLY A 41 -7.03 -4.65 5.73
C GLY A 41 -7.49 -3.34 5.11
N GLU A 42 -8.59 -2.77 5.60
CA GLU A 42 -9.12 -1.50 5.09
C GLU A 42 -8.65 -0.32 5.95
N ILE A 43 -7.98 0.66 5.34
CA ILE A 43 -7.43 1.82 6.05
C ILE A 43 -7.77 3.13 5.35
N LEU A 44 -7.83 4.20 6.14
CA LEU A 44 -7.90 5.58 5.67
C LEU A 44 -6.60 6.30 6.03
N ILE A 45 -5.87 6.79 5.03
CA ILE A 45 -4.66 7.60 5.21
C ILE A 45 -5.04 9.08 5.08
N ARG A 46 -4.75 9.85 6.13
CA ARG A 46 -4.95 11.30 6.11
C ARG A 46 -3.92 11.99 5.22
N CYS A 47 -4.38 12.92 4.39
CA CYS A 47 -3.60 13.57 3.34
C CYS A 47 -2.27 14.19 3.81
N ASN A 48 -2.27 14.83 4.99
CA ASN A 48 -1.10 15.55 5.48
C ASN A 48 0.06 14.64 5.89
N ASN A 49 -0.12 13.31 5.90
CA ASN A 49 0.93 12.33 6.16
C ASN A 49 1.57 11.78 4.89
N VAL A 50 0.91 11.93 3.73
CA VAL A 50 1.38 11.40 2.45
C VAL A 50 2.59 12.20 1.96
N LEU A 51 3.65 11.48 1.56
CA LEU A 51 4.80 12.04 0.85
C LEU A 51 4.63 11.87 -0.66
N TYR A 52 4.34 10.66 -1.12
CA TYR A 52 3.96 10.38 -2.51
C TYR A 52 3.10 9.11 -2.60
N LEU A 53 2.42 8.97 -3.74
CA LEU A 53 1.79 7.73 -4.17
C LEU A 53 2.35 7.31 -5.54
N ARG A 54 2.42 6.00 -5.79
CA ARG A 54 2.73 5.44 -7.10
C ARG A 54 1.94 4.16 -7.36
N GLY A 55 1.69 3.90 -8.64
CA GLY A 55 1.31 2.57 -9.11
C GLY A 55 2.40 1.55 -8.77
N VAL A 56 1.97 0.33 -8.44
CA VAL A 56 2.82 -0.85 -8.41
C VAL A 56 2.39 -1.67 -9.62
N PRO A 57 3.32 -2.13 -10.47
CA PRO A 57 2.95 -3.06 -11.53
C PRO A 57 2.23 -4.26 -10.89
N GLU A 58 1.18 -4.75 -11.56
CA GLU A 58 0.64 -6.07 -11.26
C GLU A 58 1.74 -7.05 -11.66
N ASP A 59 2.35 -7.72 -10.68
CA ASP A 59 3.27 -8.81 -10.99
C ASP A 59 2.41 -9.92 -11.62
N GLU A 60 2.57 -10.17 -12.92
CA GLU A 60 2.20 -11.45 -13.52
C GLU A 60 2.98 -12.56 -12.77
N GLU A 61 2.25 -13.45 -12.10
CA GLU A 61 2.63 -14.79 -11.61
C GLU A 61 3.80 -14.97 -10.61
N ILE A 62 3.49 -15.61 -9.48
CA ILE A 62 4.27 -16.76 -9.01
C ILE A 62 3.29 -17.95 -8.92
N GLU A 63 2.92 -18.52 -10.07
CA GLU A 63 2.35 -19.88 -10.17
C GLU A 63 3.44 -20.87 -10.63
N GLU A 64 4.62 -20.89 -10.01
CA GLU A 64 5.56 -22.01 -10.17
C GLU A 64 6.34 -22.26 -8.86
N ALA A 65 5.71 -22.95 -7.90
CA ALA A 65 6.45 -23.59 -6.81
C ALA A 65 5.83 -24.91 -6.29
N ASP A 66 4.69 -25.37 -6.83
CA ASP A 66 4.09 -26.67 -6.48
C ASP A 66 4.09 -27.62 -7.68
N GLN A 67 5.29 -27.96 -8.19
CA GLN A 67 5.50 -29.21 -8.93
C GLN A 67 6.44 -30.10 -8.10
N ASP A 68 5.84 -30.87 -7.20
CA ASP A 68 6.41 -32.11 -6.67
C ASP A 68 6.14 -33.28 -7.63
#